data_AF-A0A518HQ33-F1
#
_entry.id   AF-A0A518HQ33-F1
#
_cell.length_a   1.000
_cell.length_b   1.000
_cell.length_c   1.000
_cell.angle_alpha   90.00
_cell.angle_beta   90.00
_cell.angle_gamma   90.00
#
_symmetry.space_group_name_H-M   'P 1'
#
loop_
_entity.id
_entity.type
_entity.pdbx_description
1 polymer ?
#
loop_
_entity_poly.entity_id
_entity_poly.type
_entity_poly.pdbx_seq_one_letter_code
_entity_poly.pdbx_strand_id
1 'polypeptide(L)'
;MTALLERVFKQREKQDQAIHENEQHMRDELLELAIKDAFGEEVTDDDANNLSALLYAQKLSDDEYGKLVAAIARVPAAVGSHEYVTELHEQKAAEFEEAQRQMHHARMVFENAQRRVNFLAHLPTVNATSQAVKQLREDVPMVFDESGEPIAVLRDRIEKHKTGQREHDAATKAKAAAATFDKMNGILARLGLKQFPAPGATE
;
A
#
# COMPACT_ATOMS: atom_id res chain seq x y z
N MET A 1 -49.84 14.10 -20.40
CA MET A 1 -48.96 14.41 -21.53
C MET A 1 -49.53 13.74 -22.76
N THR A 2 -49.80 14.45 -23.86
CA THR A 2 -50.47 13.92 -25.07
C THR A 2 -49.46 13.27 -26.02
N ALA A 3 -49.87 12.25 -26.77
CA ALA A 3 -49.01 11.49 -27.70
C ALA A 3 -48.30 12.34 -28.78
N LEU A 4 -48.83 13.54 -29.06
CA LEU A 4 -48.23 14.53 -29.97
C LEU A 4 -47.01 15.22 -29.36
N LEU A 5 -47.05 15.60 -28.07
CA LEU A 5 -45.93 16.27 -27.42
C LEU A 5 -44.72 15.33 -27.29
N GLU A 6 -44.96 14.05 -26.98
CA GLU A 6 -43.88 13.06 -26.88
C GLU A 6 -43.19 12.80 -28.23
N ARG A 7 -43.95 12.81 -29.34
CA ARG A 7 -43.39 12.74 -30.70
C ARG A 7 -42.57 13.98 -31.05
N VAL A 8 -43.04 15.17 -30.69
CA VAL A 8 -42.30 16.42 -30.90
C VAL A 8 -41.00 16.43 -30.10
N PHE A 9 -41.00 15.97 -28.85
CA PHE A 9 -39.78 15.84 -28.04
C PHE A 9 -38.76 14.90 -28.67
N LYS A 10 -39.18 13.68 -29.04
CA LYS A 10 -38.29 12.71 -29.71
C LYS A 10 -37.76 13.21 -31.05
N GLN A 11 -38.53 14.02 -31.75
CA GLN A 11 -38.10 14.62 -33.02
C GLN A 11 -37.09 15.75 -32.81
N ARG A 12 -37.26 16.57 -31.77
CA ARG A 12 -36.28 17.59 -31.37
C ARG A 12 -34.97 16.95 -30.93
N GLU A 13 -35.02 15.93 -30.09
CA GLU A 13 -33.83 15.22 -29.61
C GLU A 13 -33.00 14.62 -30.77
N LYS A 14 -33.67 14.05 -31.78
CA LYS A 14 -33.03 13.58 -33.02
C LYS A 14 -32.47 14.71 -33.88
N GLN A 15 -33.16 15.84 -33.94
CA GLN A 15 -32.68 17.01 -34.68
C GLN A 15 -31.46 17.62 -34.00
N ASP A 16 -31.47 17.73 -32.67
CA ASP A 16 -30.37 18.25 -31.89
C ASP A 16 -29.14 17.34 -32.01
N GLN A 17 -29.32 16.01 -32.00
CA GLN A 17 -28.24 15.06 -32.29
C GLN A 17 -27.68 15.22 -33.72
N ALA A 18 -28.54 15.32 -34.73
CA ALA A 18 -28.11 15.49 -36.11
C ALA A 18 -27.39 16.82 -36.35
N ILE A 19 -27.82 17.89 -35.66
CA ILE A 19 -27.14 19.20 -35.68
C ILE A 19 -25.76 19.07 -34.99
N HIS A 20 -25.71 18.42 -33.83
CA HIS A 20 -24.44 18.17 -33.13
C HIS A 20 -23.43 17.41 -33.99
N GLU A 21 -23.85 16.34 -34.67
CA GLU A 21 -22.98 15.56 -35.56
C GLU A 21 -22.52 16.36 -36.78
N ASN A 22 -23.39 17.21 -37.36
CA ASN A 22 -23.03 18.06 -38.50
C ASN A 22 -22.08 19.21 -38.12
N GLU A 23 -22.21 19.75 -36.91
CA GLU A 23 -21.36 20.83 -36.42
C GLU A 23 -20.04 20.35 -35.82
N GLN A 24 -19.92 19.06 -35.52
CA GLN A 24 -18.74 18.49 -34.87
C GLN A 24 -17.46 18.75 -35.68
N HIS A 25 -17.50 18.55 -37.00
CA HIS A 25 -16.35 18.80 -37.89
C HIS A 25 -15.87 20.25 -37.82
N MET A 26 -16.79 21.22 -37.84
CA MET A 26 -16.45 22.64 -37.74
C MET A 26 -15.88 23.01 -36.37
N ARG A 27 -16.28 22.30 -35.30
CA ARG A 27 -15.71 22.47 -33.96
C ARG A 27 -14.31 21.89 -33.87
N ASP A 28 -14.10 20.72 -34.45
CA ASP A 28 -12.80 20.05 -34.48
C ASP A 28 -11.78 20.91 -35.27
N GLU A 29 -12.17 21.45 -36.43
CA GLU A 29 -11.34 22.39 -37.21
C GLU A 29 -11.02 23.68 -36.44
N LEU A 30 -12.02 24.26 -35.74
CA LEU A 30 -11.80 25.45 -34.92
C LEU A 30 -10.82 25.17 -33.77
N LEU A 31 -10.93 24.00 -33.14
CA LEU A 31 -10.03 23.56 -32.08
C LEU A 31 -8.61 23.33 -32.59
N GLU A 32 -8.45 22.73 -33.77
CA GLU A 32 -7.13 22.53 -34.38
C GLU A 32 -6.42 23.86 -34.64
N LEU A 33 -7.14 24.85 -35.18
CA LEU A 33 -6.62 26.20 -35.36
C LEU A 33 -6.27 26.87 -34.02
N ALA A 34 -7.13 26.74 -33.01
CA ALA A 34 -6.87 27.29 -31.69
C ALA A 34 -5.69 26.60 -30.97
N ILE A 35 -5.43 25.32 -31.25
CA ILE A 35 -4.24 24.58 -30.78
C ILE A 35 -2.99 25.15 -31.44
N LYS A 36 -2.98 25.27 -32.78
CA LYS A 36 -1.85 25.87 -33.51
C LYS A 36 -1.49 27.25 -32.96
N ASP A 37 -2.50 28.09 -32.74
CA ASP A 37 -2.33 29.45 -32.22
C ASP A 37 -1.85 29.44 -30.75
N ALA A 38 -2.39 28.54 -29.91
CA ALA A 38 -1.99 28.41 -28.50
C ALA A 38 -0.52 27.98 -28.32
N PHE A 39 0.01 27.17 -29.23
CA PHE A 39 1.38 26.66 -29.16
C PHE A 39 2.37 27.38 -30.09
N GLY A 40 1.91 28.41 -30.82
CA GLY A 40 2.75 29.21 -31.70
C GLY A 40 3.28 28.45 -32.92
N GLU A 41 2.47 27.52 -33.45
CA GLU A 41 2.75 26.82 -34.70
C GLU A 41 2.62 27.77 -35.91
N GLU A 42 3.15 27.38 -37.06
CA GLU A 42 3.03 28.20 -38.28
C GLU A 42 1.55 28.35 -38.68
N VAL A 43 1.07 29.59 -38.67
CA VAL A 43 -0.27 29.97 -39.14
C VAL A 43 -0.16 30.52 -40.55
N THR A 44 -0.91 29.95 -41.49
CA THR A 44 -0.95 30.39 -42.89
C THR A 44 -2.06 31.40 -43.16
N ASP A 45 -2.00 32.10 -44.29
CA ASP A 45 -3.09 32.98 -44.73
C ASP A 45 -4.42 32.21 -44.93
N ASP A 46 -4.34 30.93 -45.31
CA ASP A 46 -5.50 30.04 -45.45
C ASP A 46 -6.12 29.70 -44.09
N ASP A 47 -5.30 29.50 -43.05
CA ASP A 47 -5.77 29.28 -41.68
C ASP A 47 -6.53 30.49 -41.14
N ALA A 48 -6.07 31.71 -41.44
CA ALA A 48 -6.75 32.95 -41.04
C ALA A 48 -8.11 33.11 -41.74
N ASN A 49 -8.19 32.76 -43.03
CA ASN A 49 -9.45 32.76 -43.79
C ASN A 49 -10.43 31.72 -43.24
N ASN A 50 -9.94 30.52 -42.94
CA ASN A 50 -10.74 29.44 -42.36
C ASN A 50 -11.24 29.80 -40.95
N LEU A 51 -10.39 30.40 -40.12
CA LEU A 51 -10.76 30.89 -38.80
C LEU A 51 -11.90 31.92 -38.89
N SER A 52 -11.78 32.90 -39.78
CA SER A 52 -12.83 33.92 -39.97
C SER A 52 -14.17 33.30 -40.37
N ALA A 53 -14.16 32.28 -41.24
CA ALA A 53 -15.37 31.57 -41.65
C ALA A 53 -15.97 30.76 -40.50
N LEU A 54 -15.14 30.09 -39.69
CA LEU A 54 -15.57 29.27 -38.56
C LEU A 54 -16.11 30.11 -37.40
N LEU A 55 -15.49 31.25 -37.08
CA LEU A 55 -15.98 32.19 -36.06
C LEU A 55 -17.36 32.75 -36.45
N TYR A 56 -17.54 33.10 -37.73
CA TYR A 56 -18.83 33.55 -38.24
C TYR A 56 -19.89 32.43 -38.18
N ALA A 57 -19.55 31.22 -38.61
CA ALA A 57 -20.46 30.07 -38.62
C ALA A 57 -20.92 29.69 -37.20
N GLN A 58 -20.01 29.70 -36.23
CA GLN A 58 -20.30 29.39 -34.83
C GLN A 58 -20.76 30.60 -34.01
N LYS A 59 -20.82 31.79 -34.62
CA LYS A 59 -21.19 33.06 -33.98
C LYS A 59 -20.34 33.38 -32.75
N LEU A 60 -19.04 33.06 -32.83
CA LEU A 60 -18.07 33.37 -31.79
C LEU A 60 -17.44 34.73 -32.06
N SER A 61 -17.22 35.48 -31.00
CA SER A 61 -16.45 36.72 -31.01
C SER A 61 -14.95 36.46 -30.87
N ASP A 62 -14.13 37.41 -31.29
CA ASP A 62 -12.68 37.36 -31.13
C ASP A 62 -12.26 37.20 -29.66
N ASP A 63 -13.02 37.78 -28.72
CA ASP A 63 -12.79 37.64 -27.28
C ASP A 63 -13.08 36.21 -26.77
N GLU A 64 -14.11 35.55 -27.32
CA GLU A 64 -14.39 34.14 -27.01
C GLU A 64 -13.34 33.21 -27.61
N TYR A 65 -12.85 33.52 -28.81
CA TYR A 65 -11.73 32.79 -29.42
C TYR A 65 -10.44 32.96 -28.60
N GLY A 66 -10.10 34.18 -28.17
CA GLY A 66 -8.93 34.42 -27.32
C GLY A 66 -9.02 33.68 -25.98
N LYS A 67 -10.23 33.57 -25.39
CA LYS A 67 -10.46 32.74 -24.20
C LYS A 67 -10.27 31.26 -24.48
N LEU A 68 -10.70 30.76 -25.64
CA LEU A 68 -10.51 29.38 -26.06
C LEU A 68 -9.02 29.05 -26.20
N VAL A 69 -8.27 29.88 -26.92
CA VAL A 69 -6.81 29.72 -27.08
C VAL A 69 -6.10 29.74 -25.72
N ALA A 70 -6.43 30.71 -24.86
CA ALA A 70 -5.87 30.80 -23.51
C ALA A 70 -6.24 29.59 -22.63
N ALA A 71 -7.43 29.01 -22.80
CA ALA A 71 -7.84 27.80 -22.10
C ALA A 71 -7.04 26.59 -22.59
N ILE A 72 -6.93 26.39 -23.91
CA ILE A 72 -6.17 25.30 -24.54
C ILE A 72 -4.71 25.31 -24.07
N ALA A 73 -4.07 26.49 -24.04
CA ALA A 73 -2.69 26.62 -23.55
C ALA A 73 -2.50 26.18 -22.09
N ARG A 74 -3.56 26.25 -21.25
CA ARG A 74 -3.50 25.91 -19.82
C ARG A 74 -3.80 24.45 -19.52
N VAL A 75 -4.58 23.77 -20.37
CA VAL A 75 -5.02 22.39 -20.13
C VAL A 75 -3.83 21.42 -19.96
N PRO A 76 -2.80 21.40 -20.83
CA PRO A 76 -1.68 20.45 -20.68
C PRO A 76 -0.94 20.61 -19.35
N ALA A 77 -0.70 21.86 -18.93
CA ALA A 77 -0.03 22.13 -17.66
C ALA A 77 -0.86 21.68 -16.45
N ALA A 78 -2.18 21.88 -16.50
CA ALA A 78 -3.09 21.45 -15.45
C ALA A 78 -3.22 19.93 -15.37
N VAL A 79 -3.39 19.26 -16.52
CA VAL A 79 -3.48 17.79 -16.60
C VAL A 79 -2.15 17.15 -16.19
N GLY A 80 -1.02 17.61 -16.72
CA GLY A 80 0.30 17.10 -16.33
C GLY A 80 0.62 17.33 -14.85
N SER A 81 0.21 18.47 -14.28
CA SER A 81 0.33 18.70 -12.83
C SER A 81 -0.55 17.75 -12.02
N HIS A 82 -1.77 17.47 -12.49
CA HIS A 82 -2.68 16.55 -11.82
C HIS A 82 -2.16 15.10 -11.87
N GLU A 83 -1.67 14.65 -13.02
CA GLU A 83 -1.04 13.33 -13.18
C GLU A 83 0.18 13.19 -12.29
N TYR A 84 1.10 14.17 -12.31
CA TYR A 84 2.29 14.17 -11.46
C TYR A 84 1.96 14.13 -9.96
N VAL A 85 0.98 14.94 -9.51
CA VAL A 85 0.53 14.95 -8.12
C VAL A 85 -0.11 13.61 -7.74
N THR A 86 -0.85 12.97 -8.66
CA THR A 86 -1.45 11.65 -8.44
C THR A 86 -0.38 10.58 -8.30
N GLU A 87 0.60 10.53 -9.20
CA GLU A 87 1.74 9.61 -9.11
C GLU A 87 2.53 9.79 -7.80
N LEU A 88 2.76 11.05 -7.40
CA LEU A 88 3.45 11.36 -6.14
C LEU A 88 2.65 10.85 -4.93
N HIS A 89 1.32 11.01 -4.94
CA HIS A 89 0.45 10.52 -3.87
C HIS A 89 0.44 9.00 -3.79
N GLU A 90 0.42 8.30 -4.92
CA GLU A 90 0.48 6.83 -4.98
C GLU A 90 1.82 6.31 -4.44
N GLN A 91 2.94 6.91 -4.84
CA GLN A 91 4.26 6.56 -4.31
C GLN A 91 4.35 6.78 -2.79
N LYS A 92 3.82 7.91 -2.30
CA LYS A 92 3.81 8.23 -0.86
C LYS A 92 2.91 7.28 -0.06
N ALA A 93 1.83 6.76 -0.64
CA ALA A 93 1.01 5.74 0.00
C ALA A 93 1.80 4.44 0.23
N ALA A 94 2.57 3.98 -0.77
CA ALA A 94 3.42 2.80 -0.64
C ALA A 94 4.52 2.97 0.42
N GLU A 95 5.18 4.14 0.44
CA GLU A 95 6.18 4.47 1.48
C GLU A 95 5.56 4.48 2.89
N PHE A 96 4.35 5.01 3.05
CA PHE A 96 3.63 5.03 4.32
C PHE A 96 3.28 3.61 4.80
N GLU A 97 2.77 2.75 3.91
CA GLU A 97 2.48 1.36 4.22
C GLU A 97 3.74 0.57 4.65
N GLU A 98 4.88 0.85 4.02
CA GLU A 98 6.15 0.24 4.40
C GLU A 98 6.66 0.74 5.76
N ALA A 99 6.62 2.06 6.01
CA ALA A 99 7.00 2.63 7.30
C ALA A 99 6.11 2.10 8.44
N GLN A 100 4.80 1.97 8.19
CA GLN A 100 3.85 1.41 9.15
C GLN A 100 4.15 -0.07 9.46
N ARG A 101 4.51 -0.87 8.43
CA ARG A 101 4.98 -2.26 8.62
C ARG A 101 6.22 -2.33 9.50
N GLN A 102 7.23 -1.50 9.22
CA GLN A 102 8.47 -1.46 10.00
C GLN A 102 8.22 -1.09 11.46
N MET A 103 7.35 -0.10 11.71
CA MET A 103 6.97 0.32 13.07
C MET A 103 6.28 -0.82 13.85
N HIS A 104 5.35 -1.53 13.22
CA HIS A 104 4.67 -2.66 13.86
C HIS A 104 5.63 -3.81 14.16
N HIS A 105 6.50 -4.15 13.20
CA HIS A 105 7.52 -5.17 13.40
C HIS A 105 8.48 -4.79 14.55
N ALA A 106 8.97 -3.56 14.57
CA ALA A 106 9.86 -3.05 15.61
C ALA A 106 9.21 -3.10 17.01
N ARG A 107 7.95 -2.67 17.14
CA ARG A 107 7.19 -2.77 18.40
C ARG A 107 7.12 -4.22 18.90
N MET A 108 6.92 -5.16 17.98
CA MET A 108 6.78 -6.56 18.30
C MET A 108 8.10 -7.21 18.74
N VAL A 109 9.20 -6.89 18.04
CA VAL A 109 10.56 -7.28 18.44
C VAL A 109 10.88 -6.74 19.84
N PHE A 110 10.54 -5.48 20.11
CA PHE A 110 10.74 -4.85 21.41
C PHE A 110 9.95 -5.57 22.53
N GLU A 111 8.65 -5.82 22.33
CA GLU A 111 7.82 -6.54 23.30
C GLU A 111 8.38 -7.94 23.64
N ASN A 112 8.89 -8.66 22.63
CA ASN A 112 9.52 -9.97 22.83
C ASN A 112 10.85 -9.87 23.59
N ALA A 113 11.69 -8.89 23.26
CA ALA A 113 12.93 -8.64 23.97
C ALA A 113 12.65 -8.30 25.44
N GLN A 114 11.66 -7.45 25.71
CA GLN A 114 11.25 -7.07 27.05
C GLN A 114 10.75 -8.27 27.86
N ARG A 115 9.88 -9.13 27.29
CA ARG A 115 9.46 -10.38 27.95
C ARG A 115 10.64 -11.29 28.26
N ARG A 116 11.61 -11.39 27.36
CA ARG A 116 12.80 -12.23 27.54
C ARG A 116 13.73 -11.68 28.61
N VAL A 117 13.94 -10.36 28.66
CA VAL A 117 14.69 -9.70 29.74
C VAL A 117 14.00 -9.94 31.07
N ASN A 118 12.68 -9.76 31.15
CA ASN A 118 11.91 -10.05 32.37
C ASN A 118 12.06 -11.51 32.78
N PHE A 119 11.92 -12.47 31.87
CA PHE A 119 12.15 -13.88 32.15
C PHE A 119 13.56 -14.17 32.70
N LEU A 120 14.60 -13.64 32.03
CA LEU A 120 15.99 -13.80 32.45
C LEU A 120 16.26 -13.15 33.82
N ALA A 121 15.62 -12.02 34.12
CA ALA A 121 15.74 -11.35 35.41
C ALA A 121 15.11 -12.16 36.56
N HIS A 122 14.14 -13.04 36.27
CA HIS A 122 13.49 -13.91 37.26
C HIS A 122 14.15 -15.30 37.36
N LEU A 123 15.10 -15.64 36.47
CA LEU A 123 15.87 -16.87 36.62
C LEU A 123 16.86 -16.72 37.79
N PRO A 124 17.00 -17.75 38.65
CA PRO A 124 18.05 -17.75 39.65
C PRO A 124 19.40 -17.58 38.96
N THR A 125 20.22 -16.65 39.46
CA THR A 125 21.56 -16.44 38.93
C THR A 125 22.35 -17.74 38.90
N VAL A 126 23.32 -17.86 37.98
CA VAL A 126 24.19 -19.04 37.85
C VAL A 126 24.77 -19.47 39.22
N ASN A 127 25.00 -18.51 40.12
CA ASN A 127 25.47 -18.77 41.47
C ASN A 127 24.42 -19.47 42.36
N ALA A 128 23.15 -19.08 42.31
CA ALA A 128 22.08 -19.69 43.10
C ALA A 128 21.77 -21.12 42.63
N THR A 129 21.78 -21.37 41.32
CA THR A 129 21.64 -22.72 40.75
C THR A 129 22.85 -23.61 41.06
N SER A 130 24.07 -23.05 41.00
CA SER A 130 25.28 -23.79 41.38
C SER A 130 25.31 -24.14 42.87
N GLN A 131 24.82 -23.26 43.74
CA GLN A 131 24.67 -23.54 45.17
C GLN A 131 23.63 -24.65 45.42
N ALA A 132 22.49 -24.61 44.74
CA ALA A 132 21.48 -25.66 44.85
C ALA A 132 22.01 -27.03 44.41
N VAL A 133 22.82 -27.10 43.35
CA VAL A 133 23.48 -28.34 42.91
C VAL A 133 24.51 -28.82 43.94
N LYS A 134 25.31 -27.91 44.53
CA LYS A 134 26.23 -28.26 45.61
C LYS A 134 25.50 -28.82 46.83
N GLN A 135 24.40 -28.19 47.24
CA GLN A 135 23.60 -28.62 48.37
C GLN A 135 22.93 -29.99 48.09
N LEU A 136 22.44 -30.23 46.88
CA LEU A 136 21.94 -31.54 46.46
C LEU A 136 23.01 -32.65 46.51
N ARG A 137 24.27 -32.33 46.18
CA ARG A 137 25.39 -33.29 46.31
C ARG A 137 25.68 -33.64 47.76
N GLU A 138 25.51 -32.69 48.67
CA GLU A 138 25.70 -32.89 50.12
C GLU A 138 24.52 -33.67 50.74
N ASP A 139 23.29 -33.30 50.39
CA ASP A 139 22.07 -33.89 50.95
C ASP A 139 21.77 -35.30 50.39
N VAL A 140 22.14 -35.55 49.12
CA VAL A 140 21.82 -36.81 48.42
C VAL A 140 23.03 -37.31 47.61
N PRO A 141 24.12 -37.75 48.25
CA PRO A 141 25.35 -38.13 47.53
C PRO A 141 25.16 -39.36 46.63
N MET A 142 24.19 -40.24 46.93
CA MET A 142 23.95 -41.49 46.19
C MET A 142 23.53 -41.33 44.73
N VAL A 143 23.09 -40.13 44.31
CA VAL A 143 22.70 -39.85 42.92
C VAL A 143 23.84 -39.23 42.09
N PHE A 144 25.01 -39.06 42.70
CA PHE A 144 26.22 -38.55 42.06
C PHE A 144 27.34 -39.60 42.11
N ASP A 145 28.21 -39.60 41.11
CA ASP A 145 29.40 -40.44 41.05
C ASP A 145 30.58 -39.82 41.82
N GLU A 146 31.70 -40.52 41.88
CA GLU A 146 32.93 -40.08 42.58
C GLU A 146 33.53 -38.79 42.01
N SER A 147 33.16 -38.42 40.77
CA SER A 147 33.56 -37.15 40.14
C SER A 147 32.60 -36.00 40.43
N GLY A 148 31.50 -36.27 41.15
CA GLY A 148 30.43 -35.31 41.45
C GLY A 148 29.42 -35.13 40.32
N GLU A 149 29.49 -35.93 39.26
CA GLU A 149 28.56 -35.89 38.15
C GLU A 149 27.34 -36.79 38.43
N PRO A 150 26.16 -36.52 37.86
CA PRO A 150 25.02 -37.43 38.00
C PRO A 150 25.36 -38.83 37.49
N ILE A 151 24.94 -39.86 38.25
CA ILE A 151 25.16 -41.27 37.89
C ILE A 151 24.59 -41.58 36.50
N ALA A 152 25.20 -42.54 35.80
CA ALA A 152 24.90 -42.84 34.39
C ALA A 152 23.40 -43.03 34.09
N VAL A 153 22.66 -43.70 34.98
CA VAL A 153 21.21 -43.94 34.83
C VAL A 153 20.38 -42.64 34.86
N LEU A 154 20.84 -41.63 35.61
CA LEU A 154 20.22 -40.30 35.64
C LEU A 154 20.69 -39.43 34.48
N ARG A 155 21.94 -39.59 34.03
CA ARG A 155 22.54 -38.81 32.94
C ARG A 155 21.72 -38.92 31.64
N ASP A 156 21.29 -40.12 31.27
CA ASP A 156 20.44 -40.35 30.09
C ASP A 156 19.06 -39.69 30.22
N ARG A 157 18.49 -39.70 31.43
CA ARG A 157 17.19 -39.05 31.71
C ARG A 157 17.30 -37.53 31.70
N ILE A 158 18.41 -36.98 32.22
CA ILE A 158 18.70 -35.54 32.22
C ILE A 158 18.86 -35.05 30.78
N GLU A 159 19.62 -35.76 29.94
CA GLU A 159 19.77 -35.35 28.54
C GLU A 159 18.46 -35.47 27.76
N LYS A 160 17.66 -36.52 27.98
CA LYS A 160 16.33 -36.63 27.38
C LYS A 160 15.40 -35.50 27.82
N HIS A 161 15.46 -35.07 29.08
CA HIS A 161 14.69 -33.94 29.57
C HIS A 161 15.15 -32.63 28.93
N LYS A 162 16.47 -32.43 28.79
CA LYS A 162 17.07 -31.24 28.18
C LYS A 162 16.76 -31.12 26.70
N THR A 163 16.81 -32.21 25.93
CA THR A 163 16.41 -32.22 24.52
C THR A 163 14.92 -31.97 24.37
N GLY A 164 14.07 -32.65 25.16
CA GLY A 164 12.62 -32.42 25.14
C GLY A 164 12.24 -30.98 25.49
N GLN A 165 12.94 -30.35 26.44
CA GLN A 165 12.70 -28.95 26.81
C GLN A 165 13.15 -27.98 25.71
N ARG A 166 14.26 -28.25 25.02
CA ARG A 166 14.69 -27.46 23.85
C ARG A 166 13.70 -27.55 22.69
N GLU A 167 13.18 -28.75 22.42
CA GLU A 167 12.17 -28.98 21.39
C GLU A 167 10.86 -28.25 21.73
N HIS A 168 10.42 -28.33 22.98
CA HIS A 168 9.25 -27.61 23.48
C HIS A 168 9.41 -26.08 23.35
N ASP A 169 10.57 -25.54 23.71
CA ASP A 169 10.87 -24.11 23.59
C ASP A 169 10.92 -23.66 22.12
N ALA A 170 11.47 -24.49 21.24
CA ALA A 170 11.48 -24.24 19.80
C ALA A 170 10.06 -24.22 19.22
N ALA A 171 9.23 -25.21 19.56
CA ALA A 171 7.83 -25.27 19.15
C ALA A 171 7.03 -24.08 19.69
N THR A 172 7.26 -23.69 20.94
CA THR A 172 6.59 -22.53 21.56
C THR A 172 6.98 -21.22 20.87
N LYS A 173 8.26 -21.05 20.50
CA LYS A 173 8.73 -19.89 19.71
C LYS A 173 8.10 -19.86 18.32
N ALA A 174 8.04 -21.00 17.62
CA ALA A 174 7.41 -21.08 16.31
C ALA A 174 5.92 -20.71 16.37
N LYS A 175 5.20 -21.23 17.38
CA LYS A 175 3.79 -20.90 17.60
C LYS A 175 3.57 -19.42 17.95
N ALA A 176 4.46 -18.84 18.76
CA ALA A 176 4.41 -17.41 19.09
C ALA A 176 4.69 -16.53 17.85
N ALA A 177 5.63 -16.93 16.99
CA ALA A 177 5.90 -16.23 15.74
C ALA A 177 4.69 -16.27 14.79
N ALA A 178 4.05 -17.43 14.62
CA ALA A 178 2.84 -17.59 13.82
C ALA A 178 1.68 -16.75 14.36
N ALA A 179 1.39 -16.81 15.67
CA ALA A 179 0.34 -16.00 16.29
C ALA A 179 0.60 -14.49 16.16
N THR A 180 1.87 -14.09 16.08
CA THR A 180 2.20 -12.70 15.81
C THR A 180 1.89 -12.32 14.37
N PHE A 181 2.28 -13.17 13.42
CA PHE A 181 1.99 -12.96 12.01
C PHE A 181 0.48 -12.79 11.77
N ASP A 182 -0.33 -13.64 12.40
CA ASP A 182 -1.79 -13.56 12.37
C ASP A 182 -2.31 -12.24 12.96
N LYS A 183 -1.72 -11.79 14.09
CA LYS A 183 -2.08 -10.52 14.72
C LYS A 183 -1.72 -9.32 13.83
N MET A 184 -0.57 -9.35 13.15
CA MET A 184 -0.17 -8.32 12.18
C MET A 184 -1.15 -8.27 11.01
N ASN A 185 -1.47 -9.41 10.41
CA ASN A 185 -2.47 -9.48 9.34
C ASN A 185 -3.85 -9.01 9.81
N GLY A 186 -4.25 -9.32 11.04
CA GLY A 186 -5.49 -8.82 11.63
C GLY A 186 -5.53 -7.29 11.81
N ILE A 187 -4.41 -6.65 12.13
CA ILE A 187 -4.30 -5.19 12.21
C ILE A 187 -4.33 -4.57 10.81
N LEU A 188 -3.57 -5.13 9.85
CA LEU A 188 -3.55 -4.68 8.46
C LEU A 188 -4.94 -4.76 7.81
N ALA A 189 -5.65 -5.87 8.01
CA ALA A 189 -7.01 -6.07 7.55
C ALA A 189 -7.98 -5.01 8.10
N ARG A 190 -7.87 -4.69 9.39
CA ARG A 190 -8.74 -3.72 10.07
C ARG A 190 -8.50 -2.28 9.59
N LEU A 191 -7.33 -2.01 9.02
CA LEU A 191 -6.96 -0.73 8.42
C LEU A 191 -7.21 -0.68 6.90
N GLY A 192 -7.79 -1.73 6.31
CA GLY A 192 -8.07 -1.80 4.87
C GLY A 192 -6.84 -2.08 4.00
N LEU A 193 -5.74 -2.54 4.60
CA LEU A 193 -4.47 -2.79 3.91
C LEU A 193 -4.35 -4.26 3.47
N LYS A 194 -3.56 -4.50 2.42
CA LYS A 194 -3.33 -5.84 1.85
C LYS A 194 -2.67 -6.76 2.89
N GLN A 195 -3.25 -7.94 3.09
CA GLN A 195 -2.73 -8.98 3.98
C GLN A 195 -1.67 -9.82 3.25
N PHE A 196 -0.73 -10.39 3.99
CA PHE A 196 0.39 -11.14 3.41
C PHE A 196 0.32 -12.63 3.71
N PRO A 197 0.84 -13.50 2.81
CA PRO A 197 0.90 -14.94 3.03
C PRO A 197 1.83 -15.29 4.19
N ALA A 198 1.50 -16.36 4.91
CA ALA A 198 2.27 -16.83 6.06
C ALA A 198 3.75 -17.07 5.71
N PRO A 199 4.68 -16.82 6.66
CA PRO A 199 6.10 -17.07 6.42
C PRO A 199 6.33 -18.54 6.09
N GLY A 200 6.81 -18.82 4.87
CA GLY A 200 7.03 -20.17 4.34
C GLY A 200 6.02 -20.62 3.28
N ALA A 201 4.98 -19.84 2.98
CA ALA A 201 4.15 -20.03 1.80
C ALA A 201 4.82 -19.34 0.61
N THR A 202 5.71 -20.05 -0.09
CA THR A 202 6.07 -19.69 -1.47
C THR A 202 4.89 -20.00 -2.38
N GLU A 203 4.51 -19.04 -3.23
CA GLU A 203 3.69 -19.28 -4.43
C GLU A 203 4.37 -20.29 -5.37
#